data_AF-A0A7I7NQR1-F1
#
_entry.id   AF-A0A7I7NQR1-F1
#
_cell.length_a   1.000
_cell.length_b   1.000
_cell.length_c   1.000
_cell.angle_alpha   90.00
_cell.angle_beta   90.00
_cell.angle_gamma   90.00
#
_symmetry.space_group_name_H-M   'P 1'
#
loop_
_entity.id
_entity.type
_entity.pdbx_description
1 polymer ?
#
loop_
_entity_poly.entity_id
_entity_poly.type
_entity_poly.pdbx_seq_one_letter_code
_entity_poly.pdbx_strand_id
1 'polypeptide(L)' 'MREHTTMHADDLYELINERAVSGKPLILTSNRAPNDWYGLFPNPVVAESLLDRIINSSYQILMDGPSYRPRKRPGRSVS' A
#
# COMPACT_ATOMS: atom_id res chain seq x y z
N MET A 1 -1.17 -14.09 3.23
CA MET A 1 -0.05 -13.12 3.10
C MET A 1 0.95 -13.47 4.19
N ARG A 2 2.23 -13.13 4.06
CA ARG A 2 3.10 -13.18 5.24
C ARG A 2 2.85 -11.90 6.01
N GLU A 3 2.44 -12.05 7.25
CA GLU A 3 2.34 -10.96 8.22
C GLU A 3 3.69 -10.25 8.33
N HIS A 4 3.67 -8.93 8.54
CA HIS A 4 4.89 -8.23 8.90
C HIS A 4 5.32 -8.67 10.30
N THR A 5 6.64 -8.78 10.50
CA THR A 5 7.16 -8.82 11.86
C THR A 5 6.80 -7.51 12.55
N THR A 6 6.75 -7.50 13.88
CA THR A 6 6.47 -6.29 14.66
C THR A 6 7.38 -5.13 14.26
N MET A 7 8.69 -5.39 14.08
CA MET A 7 9.63 -4.34 13.64
C MET A 7 9.27 -3.76 12.26
N HIS A 8 8.94 -4.59 11.27
CA HIS A 8 8.56 -4.08 9.94
C HIS A 8 7.26 -3.27 9.98
N ALA A 9 6.31 -3.67 10.83
CA ALA A 9 5.07 -2.93 11.04
C ALA A 9 5.31 -1.58 11.71
N ASP A 10 6.17 -1.54 12.73
CA ASP A 10 6.54 -0.32 13.44
C ASP A 10 7.31 0.65 12.54
N ASP A 11 8.29 0.16 11.75
CA ASP A 11 9.04 0.99 10.79
C ASP A 11 8.11 1.66 9.76
N LEU A 12 7.15 0.90 9.23
CA LEU A 12 6.18 1.42 8.26
C LEU A 12 5.25 2.45 8.92
N TYR A 13 4.81 2.18 10.15
CA TYR A 13 4.00 3.10 10.94
C TYR A 13 4.72 4.42 11.21
N GLU A 14 5.97 4.36 11.67
CA GLU A 14 6.79 5.54 11.96
C GLU A 14 6.98 6.39 10.70
N LEU A 15 7.37 5.77 9.58
CA LEU A 15 7.55 6.46 8.30
C LEU A 15 6.28 7.20 7.86
N ILE A 16 5.13 6.54 7.89
CA ILE A 16 3.86 7.14 7.47
C ILE A 16 3.46 8.27 8.44
N ASN A 17 3.63 8.04 9.74
CA ASN A 17 3.30 9.01 10.77
C ASN A 17 4.14 10.28 10.63
N GLU A 18 5.46 10.16 10.49
CA GLU A 18 6.35 11.32 10.32
C GLU A 18 5.99 12.16 9.09
N ARG A 19 5.68 11.51 7.96
CA ARG A 19 5.27 12.21 6.74
C ARG A 19 3.94 12.92 6.91
N ALA A 20 2.96 12.25 7.53
CA ALA A 20 1.64 12.81 7.80
C ALA A 20 1.73 14.04 8.73
N VAL A 21 2.45 13.91 9.84
CA VAL A 21 2.65 15.02 10.81
C VAL A 21 3.41 16.19 10.16
N SER A 22 4.38 15.90 9.30
CA SER A 22 5.14 16.93 8.57
C SER A 22 4.38 17.54 7.38
N GLY A 23 3.15 17.10 7.09
CA GLY A 23 2.39 17.53 5.92
C GLY A 23 3.05 17.20 4.58
N LYS A 24 3.92 16.19 4.52
CA LYS A 24 4.67 15.83 3.32
C LYS A 24 3.85 14.85 2.46
N PRO A 25 3.73 15.09 1.14
CA PRO A 25 2.94 14.22 0.27
C PRO A 25 3.53 12.81 0.19
N LEU A 26 2.69 11.79 0.07
CA LEU A 26 3.08 10.40 -0.05
C LEU A 26 2.32 9.75 -1.21
N ILE A 27 3.03 9.01 -2.06
CA ILE A 27 2.43 8.20 -3.13
C ILE A 27 2.66 6.74 -2.78
N LEU A 28 1.57 5.98 -2.68
CA LEU A 28 1.58 4.54 -2.42
C LEU A 28 0.94 3.82 -3.60
N THR A 29 1.45 2.62 -3.89
CA THR A 29 0.83 1.71 -4.85
C THR A 29 0.63 0.38 -4.16
N SER A 30 -0.54 -0.22 -4.36
CA SER A 30 -0.85 -1.53 -3.79
C SER A 30 -1.72 -2.29 -4.76
N ASN A 31 -1.50 -3.61 -4.82
CA ASN A 31 -2.34 -4.54 -5.57
C ASN A 31 -3.48 -5.10 -4.70
N ARG A 32 -3.75 -4.49 -3.54
CA ARG A 32 -4.77 -4.90 -2.57
C ARG A 32 -5.60 -3.71 -2.13
N ALA A 33 -6.86 -3.96 -1.80
CA ALA A 33 -7.72 -2.93 -1.23
C ALA A 33 -7.21 -2.52 0.16
N PRO A 34 -7.46 -1.29 0.63
CA PRO A 34 -7.04 -0.85 1.96
C PRO A 34 -7.51 -1.77 3.10
N ASN A 35 -8.73 -2.31 3.00
CA ASN A 35 -9.27 -3.25 4.00
C ASN A 35 -8.49 -4.57 4.09
N ASP A 36 -7.74 -4.96 3.06
CA ASP A 36 -6.93 -6.18 3.11
C ASP A 36 -5.62 -5.99 3.89
N TRP A 37 -5.29 -4.74 4.27
CA TRP A 37 -4.04 -4.41 4.94
C TRP A 37 -4.10 -4.65 6.44
N TYR A 38 -5.29 -4.78 7.06
CA TYR A 38 -5.39 -5.10 8.48
C TYR A 38 -4.61 -6.36 8.85
N GLY A 39 -4.70 -7.40 8.01
CA GLY A 39 -3.98 -8.66 8.20
C GLY A 39 -2.48 -8.60 7.91
N LEU A 40 -1.93 -7.43 7.59
CA LEU A 40 -0.48 -7.24 7.44
C LEU A 40 0.21 -6.92 8.74
N PHE A 41 -0.52 -6.39 9.72
CA PHE A 41 0.05 -5.92 10.96
C PHE A 41 -0.26 -6.91 12.10
N PRO A 42 0.73 -7.19 12.98
CA PRO A 42 0.52 -8.04 14.15
C PRO A 42 -0.44 -7.42 15.17
N ASN A 43 -0.53 -6.08 15.19
CA ASN A 43 -1.39 -5.33 16.10
C ASN A 43 -2.51 -4.61 15.32
N PRO A 44 -3.79 -4.96 15.51
CA PRO A 44 -4.89 -4.34 14.79
C PRO A 44 -5.06 -2.85 15.13
N VAL A 45 -4.64 -2.40 16.31
CA VAL A 45 -4.71 -0.98 16.70
C VAL A 45 -3.73 -0.13 15.89
N VAL A 46 -2.53 -0.66 15.63
CA VAL A 46 -1.52 0.00 14.79
C VAL A 46 -2.01 0.07 13.34
N ALA A 47 -2.61 -1.02 12.85
CA ALA A 47 -3.20 -1.07 11.51
C ALA A 47 -4.30 0.00 11.34
N GLU A 48 -5.23 0.07 12.29
CA GLU A 48 -6.33 1.04 12.27
C GLU A 48 -5.81 2.47 12.23
N SER A 49 -4.90 2.82 13.13
CA SER A 49 -4.29 4.16 13.20
C SER A 49 -3.57 4.56 11.91
N LEU A 50 -2.86 3.61 11.28
CA LEU A 50 -2.16 3.83 10.01
C LEU A 50 -3.13 3.99 8.84
N LEU A 51 -4.13 3.10 8.75
CA LEU A 51 -5.11 3.10 7.67
C LEU A 51 -6.01 4.32 7.74
N ASP A 52 -6.44 4.73 8.93
CA ASP A 52 -7.22 5.96 9.12
C ASP A 52 -6.47 7.18 8.54
N ARG A 53 -5.17 7.31 8.85
CA ARG A 53 -4.33 8.39 8.30
C ARG A 53 -4.24 8.33 6.79
N ILE A 54 -3.96 7.17 6.20
CA ILE A 54 -3.80 7.06 4.74
C ILE A 54 -5.14 7.26 4.03
N ILE A 55 -6.19 6.58 4.46
CA ILE A 55 -7.49 6.56 3.78
C ILE A 55 -8.14 7.93 3.84
N ASN A 56 -8.14 8.59 5.00
CA ASN A 56 -8.82 9.87 5.18
C ASN A 56 -8.06 11.06 4.56
N SER A 57 -6.74 10.92 4.34
CA SER A 57 -5.91 12.01 3.79
C SER A 57 -5.42 11.77 2.36
N SER A 58 -5.92 10.74 1.67
CA SER A 58 -5.49 10.40 0.31
C SER A 58 -6.57 10.60 -0.75
N TYR A 59 -6.09 10.82 -1.98
CA TYR A 59 -6.88 10.64 -3.18
C TYR A 59 -6.58 9.25 -3.77
N GLN A 60 -7.60 8.40 -3.86
CA GLN A 60 -7.45 7.01 -4.30
C GLN A 60 -7.67 6.87 -5.80
N ILE A 61 -6.72 6.24 -6.49
CA ILE A 61 -6.82 5.92 -7.92
C ILE A 61 -6.90 4.41 -8.07
N LEU A 62 -8.08 3.91 -8.46
CA LEU A 62 -8.26 2.51 -8.80
C LEU A 62 -7.71 2.23 -10.20
N MET A 63 -6.87 1.20 -10.33
CA MET A 63 -6.30 0.74 -11.60
C MET A 63 -6.77 -0.69 -11.88
N ASP A 64 -7.93 -0.84 -12.51
CA ASP A 64 -8.60 -2.12 -12.81
C ASP A 64 -8.32 -2.65 -14.24
N GLY A 65 -7.49 -1.94 -15.00
CA GLY A 65 -7.11 -2.31 -16.36
C GLY A 65 -6.27 -3.60 -16.45
N PRO A 66 -6.17 -4.20 -17.65
CA PRO A 66 -5.39 -5.41 -17.86
C PRO A 66 -3.90 -5.16 -17.60
N SER A 67 -3.20 -6.21 -17.12
CA SER A 67 -1.77 -6.15 -16.92
C SER A 67 -1.04 -5.75 -18.20
N TYR A 68 -0.14 -4.77 -18.08
CA TYR A 68 0.66 -4.30 -19.21
C TYR A 68 1.85 -5.22 -19.53
N ARG A 69 2.22 -6.14 -18.62
CA ARG A 69 3.39 -7.03 -18.77
C ARG A 69 3.41 -7.83 -20.08
N PRO A 70 2.29 -8.41 -20.56
CA PRO A 70 2.28 -9.16 -21.82
C PRO A 70 2.64 -8.31 -23.05
N ARG A 71 2.39 -7.00 -23.03
CA ARG A 71 2.65 -6.08 -24.15
C ARG A 71 4.14 -5.79 -24.36
N LYS A 72 4.95 -5.97 -23.32
CA LYS A 72 6.42 -5.80 -23.36
C LYS A 72 7.18 -7.13 -23.31
N ARG A 73 6.49 -8.28 -23.44
CA ARG A 73 7.13 -9.60 -23.37
C ARG A 73 7.99 -9.81 -24.63
N PRO A 74 9.33 -9.96 -24.51
CA PRO A 74 10.17 -10.32 -25.66
C PRO A 74 9.68 -11.65 -26.24
N GLY A 75 9.38 -11.71 -27.53
CA GLY A 75 8.92 -12.92 -28.23
C GLY A 75 7.41 -13.03 -28.51
N ARG A 76 6.59 -12.04 -28.14
CA ARG A 76 5.20 -11.97 -28.64
C ARG A 76 5.19 -11.23 -29.98
N SER A 77 5.42 -11.96 -31.07
CA SER A 77 5.04 -11.48 -32.41
C SER A 77 3.53 -11.27 -32.41
N VAL A 78 3.12 -10.01 -32.53
CA VAL A 78 1.74 -9.70 -32.90
C VAL A 78 1.62 -10.12 -34.36
N SER A 79 0.99 -11.27 -34.61
CA SER A 79 0.50 -11.64 -35.94
C SER A 79 -0.78 -10.87 -36.25
#